data_AF-A0A9W9INU2-F1
#
_entry.id   AF-A0A9W9INU2-F1
#
_cell.length_a   1.000
_cell.length_b   1.000
_cell.length_c   1.000
_cell.angle_alpha   90.00
_cell.angle_beta   90.00
_cell.angle_gamma   90.00
#
_symmetry.space_group_name_H-M   'P 1'
#
loop_
_entity.id
_entity.type
_entity.pdbx_description
1 polymer ?
#
loop_
_entity_poly.entity_id
_entity_poly.type
_entity_poly.pdbx_seq_one_letter_code
_entity_poly.pdbx_strand_id
1 'polypeptide(L)'
;MNNACEGGSPMSVDEMASLFQEQNLSDLLSGGKLAQVITSFRHRVNAKEIMLGGSVPPSCDETSILSQNYNPQTDCSCSGVYPVPPGATLELILQQGECVAIRKMIDVANLVTARENEWNPRCLFTAEHLQSAVSELVLSSADEQAHPDTCLGNIPPITKIQAPDRRPNLECDTETFVYHQTYPTNEQIKLCADAKYFFAIACGGGLCDEGLARAVADAGNDVLIADYCEAADQASLSLLQKVGGAAMAFLKLCHLAGVTTDWQFGNYTAQTIQFRVLGYYRDHSRARRSSGVYGSRMTGLLTHRYIDLSIFIGVMNASIGVGEEITMVQYTLLAEACCFINDLIDFRSDTMRKLRENVILRGIRGNLRKYLDSLISSCLQLSARAIQSSRVSALVIMGFTNWAIMASQHKAYEVFHGVQVRKDSTICSYVSATDGSYEQLLEALAMYSTLGDSGPSMASRRADMDMRYHLYRTSSKTHMAWLADSTRNLLNPVTLRKIIDVVHFEWQGHTGDTEYCP
;
A
#
# COMPACT_ATOMS: atom_id res chain seq x y z
N MET A 1 2.17 -32.95 11.31
CA MET A 1 2.70 -34.31 11.06
C MET A 1 4.18 -34.31 11.39
N ASN A 2 4.56 -35.04 12.44
CA ASN A 2 5.93 -35.18 12.90
C ASN A 2 6.64 -36.27 12.09
N ASN A 3 7.49 -35.88 11.14
CA ASN A 3 8.60 -36.72 10.70
C ASN A 3 9.87 -36.15 11.32
N ALA A 4 10.38 -36.84 12.34
CA ALA A 4 11.71 -36.62 12.86
C ALA A 4 12.71 -37.03 11.77
N CYS A 5 13.33 -36.06 11.11
CA CYS A 5 14.52 -36.32 10.29
C CYS A 5 15.73 -36.51 11.21
N GLU A 6 16.40 -37.63 11.02
CA GLU A 6 17.63 -38.04 11.68
C GLU A 6 18.77 -37.02 11.46
N GLY A 7 19.31 -36.49 12.57
CA GLY A 7 20.74 -36.55 12.90
C GLY A 7 21.81 -35.94 11.98
N GLY A 8 21.50 -35.04 11.05
CA GLY A 8 22.53 -34.26 10.34
C GLY A 8 22.98 -33.02 11.12
N SER A 9 24.28 -32.68 11.11
CA SER A 9 24.74 -31.36 11.57
C SER A 9 24.02 -30.25 10.79
N PRO A 10 23.61 -29.13 11.44
CA PRO A 10 23.03 -27.99 10.73
C PRO A 10 23.98 -27.50 9.64
N MET A 11 23.45 -27.27 8.43
CA MET A 11 24.22 -26.71 7.31
C MET A 11 24.80 -25.35 7.68
N SER A 12 25.99 -25.00 7.18
CA SER A 12 26.58 -23.67 7.29
C SER A 12 25.74 -22.61 6.55
N VAL A 13 25.96 -21.33 6.89
CA VAL A 13 25.31 -20.22 6.17
C VAL A 13 25.71 -20.26 4.69
N ASP A 14 26.99 -20.49 4.39
CA ASP A 14 27.51 -20.57 3.03
C ASP A 14 26.94 -21.79 2.27
N GLU A 15 26.81 -22.94 2.95
CA GLU A 15 26.18 -24.13 2.38
C GLU A 15 24.72 -23.87 2.01
N MET A 16 23.95 -23.22 2.89
CA MET A 16 22.56 -22.85 2.57
C MET A 16 22.49 -21.81 1.44
N ALA A 17 23.31 -20.76 1.50
CA ALA A 17 23.32 -19.68 0.51
C ALA A 17 23.68 -20.18 -0.88
N SER A 18 24.67 -21.07 -0.99
CA SER A 18 25.08 -21.63 -2.28
C SER A 18 23.97 -22.37 -3.02
N LEU A 19 22.99 -22.96 -2.32
CA LEU A 19 21.85 -23.65 -2.94
C LEU A 19 20.87 -22.69 -3.66
N PHE A 20 20.92 -21.39 -3.34
CA PHE A 20 20.09 -20.36 -3.98
C PHE A 20 20.81 -19.68 -5.16
N GLN A 21 22.00 -20.18 -5.55
CA GLN A 21 22.65 -19.79 -6.79
C GLN A 21 22.09 -20.60 -7.95
N GLU A 22 22.01 -19.99 -9.15
CA GLU A 22 21.34 -20.54 -10.33
C GLU A 22 21.74 -22.00 -10.64
N GLN A 23 23.03 -22.32 -10.54
CA GLN A 23 23.56 -23.65 -10.82
C GLN A 23 23.13 -24.74 -9.84
N ASN A 24 22.63 -24.38 -8.65
CA ASN A 24 22.28 -25.31 -7.58
C ASN A 24 20.77 -25.34 -7.28
N LEU A 25 19.95 -24.52 -7.95
CA LEU A 25 18.51 -24.42 -7.68
C LEU A 25 17.76 -25.75 -7.85
N SER A 26 18.22 -26.63 -8.75
CA SER A 26 17.65 -27.95 -8.95
C SER A 26 17.72 -28.83 -7.70
N ASP A 27 18.71 -28.62 -6.82
CA ASP A 27 18.83 -29.36 -5.57
C ASP A 27 17.70 -29.03 -4.58
N LEU A 28 17.13 -27.82 -4.67
CA LEU A 28 15.99 -27.40 -3.85
C LEU A 28 14.68 -28.08 -4.25
N LEU A 29 14.62 -28.75 -5.41
CA LEU A 29 13.49 -29.60 -5.79
C LEU A 29 13.46 -30.91 -4.99
N SER A 30 14.56 -31.29 -4.33
CA SER A 30 14.60 -32.42 -3.41
C SER A 30 13.97 -32.04 -2.08
N GLY A 31 12.81 -32.63 -1.75
CA GLY A 31 12.11 -32.37 -0.50
C GLY A 31 12.96 -32.60 0.76
N GLY A 32 13.87 -33.58 0.74
CA GLY A 32 14.81 -33.82 1.84
C GLY A 32 15.85 -32.70 1.99
N LYS A 33 16.39 -32.22 0.87
CA LYS A 33 17.36 -31.11 0.86
C LYS A 33 16.72 -29.81 1.33
N LEU A 34 15.53 -29.49 0.80
CA LEU A 34 14.76 -28.31 1.22
C LEU A 34 14.42 -28.36 2.71
N ALA A 35 14.00 -29.52 3.24
CA ALA A 35 13.74 -29.68 4.66
C ALA A 35 15.01 -29.46 5.53
N GLN A 36 16.17 -29.91 5.06
CA GLN A 36 17.45 -29.68 5.73
C GLN A 36 17.82 -28.19 5.75
N VAL A 37 17.62 -27.48 4.63
CA VAL A 37 17.83 -26.02 4.56
C VAL A 37 16.91 -25.29 5.53
N ILE A 38 15.61 -25.61 5.53
CA ILE A 38 14.63 -24.97 6.43
C ILE A 38 15.02 -25.18 7.89
N THR A 39 15.38 -26.42 8.26
CA THR A 39 15.75 -26.76 9.63
C THR A 39 17.04 -26.04 10.05
N SER A 40 18.04 -26.00 9.16
CA SER A 40 19.31 -25.32 9.40
C SER A 40 19.14 -23.81 9.51
N PHE A 41 18.33 -23.20 8.64
CA PHE A 41 18.04 -21.77 8.68
C PHE A 41 17.38 -21.38 10.00
N ARG A 42 16.34 -22.11 10.41
CA ARG A 42 15.67 -21.89 11.70
C ARG A 42 16.63 -22.04 12.88
N HIS A 43 17.48 -23.06 12.86
CA HIS A 43 18.49 -23.27 13.90
C HIS A 43 19.43 -22.05 14.01
N ARG A 44 19.96 -21.57 12.89
CA ARG A 44 20.91 -20.44 12.86
C ARG A 44 20.29 -19.09 13.19
N VAL A 45 19.04 -18.85 12.80
CA VAL A 45 18.28 -17.67 13.24
C VAL A 45 18.09 -17.69 14.76
N ASN A 46 17.69 -18.83 15.33
CA ASN A 46 17.52 -18.97 16.78
C ASN A 46 18.85 -18.85 17.54
N ALA A 47 19.94 -19.33 16.94
CA ALA A 47 21.30 -19.19 17.46
C ALA A 47 21.88 -17.78 17.27
N LYS A 48 21.14 -16.85 16.66
CA LYS A 48 21.55 -15.47 16.38
C LYS A 48 22.74 -15.34 15.44
N GLU A 49 22.95 -16.34 14.60
CA GLU A 49 24.01 -16.36 13.58
C GLU A 49 23.55 -15.76 12.25
N ILE A 50 22.23 -15.78 12.00
CA ILE A 50 21.61 -15.12 10.85
C ILE A 50 20.85 -13.88 11.32
N MET A 51 21.28 -12.75 10.79
CA MET A 51 20.68 -11.44 11.03
C MET A 51 19.52 -11.21 10.08
N LEU A 52 18.31 -11.00 10.60
CA LEU A 52 17.12 -10.78 9.77
C LEU A 52 16.97 -9.34 9.28
N GLY A 53 17.90 -8.46 9.65
CA GLY A 53 17.97 -7.05 9.39
C GLY A 53 19.10 -6.47 10.24
N GLY A 54 19.14 -5.14 10.40
CA GLY A 54 19.97 -4.45 11.39
C GLY A 54 21.44 -4.87 11.48
N SER A 55 22.05 -4.55 12.61
CA SER A 55 23.42 -4.89 13.00
C SER A 55 23.49 -5.79 14.24
N VAL A 56 22.39 -5.90 15.01
CA VAL A 56 22.26 -6.85 16.14
C VAL A 56 20.97 -7.69 16.04
N PRO A 57 20.95 -8.95 16.51
CA PRO A 57 19.79 -9.83 16.38
C PRO A 57 18.56 -9.26 17.11
N PRO A 58 17.33 -9.52 16.63
CA PRO A 58 16.13 -9.03 17.30
C PRO A 58 16.03 -9.58 18.73
N SER A 59 15.65 -8.71 19.67
CA SER A 59 15.52 -9.04 21.09
C SER A 59 14.07 -9.32 21.53
N CYS A 60 13.09 -9.01 20.69
CA CYS A 60 11.66 -9.18 20.97
C CYS A 60 10.86 -9.49 19.69
N ASP A 61 9.57 -9.79 19.84
CA ASP A 61 8.68 -10.10 18.73
C ASP A 61 8.42 -8.90 17.82
N GLU A 62 8.33 -7.70 18.39
CA GLU A 62 8.04 -6.46 17.67
C GLU A 62 9.15 -6.08 16.68
N THR A 63 10.41 -6.43 16.97
CA THR A 63 11.57 -6.21 16.09
C THR A 63 11.96 -7.45 15.29
N SER A 64 11.34 -8.61 15.56
CA SER A 64 11.57 -9.84 14.82
C SER A 64 10.61 -9.96 13.65
N ILE A 65 11.13 -9.74 12.44
CA ILE A 65 10.33 -9.86 11.21
C ILE A 65 9.81 -11.28 10.96
N LEU A 66 10.42 -12.31 11.55
CA LEU A 66 9.94 -13.70 11.48
C LEU A 66 9.01 -14.08 12.64
N SER A 67 8.67 -13.14 13.54
CA SER A 67 7.73 -13.43 14.63
C SER A 67 6.35 -13.81 14.08
N GLN A 68 5.79 -14.88 14.65
CA GLN A 68 4.42 -15.33 14.39
C GLN A 68 3.41 -14.76 15.39
N ASN A 69 3.83 -13.79 16.20
CA ASN A 69 2.99 -13.19 17.25
C ASN A 69 2.47 -11.80 16.86
N TYR A 70 2.81 -11.31 15.66
CA TYR A 70 2.24 -10.05 15.18
C TYR A 70 0.72 -10.19 15.00
N ASN A 71 -0.02 -9.36 15.74
CA ASN A 71 -1.46 -9.21 15.59
C ASN A 71 -1.85 -7.73 15.79
N PRO A 72 -2.23 -7.01 14.73
CA PRO A 72 -2.65 -5.61 14.83
C PRO A 72 -4.06 -5.44 15.44
N GLN A 73 -4.83 -6.52 15.59
CA GLN A 73 -6.15 -6.46 16.24
C GLN A 73 -5.98 -6.14 17.72
N THR A 74 -6.44 -4.96 18.13
CA THR A 74 -6.51 -4.57 19.53
C THR A 74 -7.98 -4.54 19.94
N ASP A 75 -8.34 -5.28 21.00
CA ASP A 75 -9.68 -5.21 21.58
C ASP A 75 -9.89 -3.82 22.21
N CYS A 76 -10.57 -2.95 21.46
CA CYS A 76 -10.71 -1.54 21.77
C CYS A 76 -12.08 -1.06 21.31
N SER A 77 -13.01 -0.94 22.27
CA SER A 77 -14.38 -0.43 22.06
C SER A 77 -14.52 1.06 22.38
N CYS A 78 -13.41 1.74 22.70
CA CYS A 78 -13.43 3.16 22.99
C CYS A 78 -13.74 3.99 21.73
N SER A 79 -14.03 5.27 21.90
CA SER A 79 -14.28 6.17 20.76
C SER A 79 -13.03 6.93 20.30
N GLY A 80 -11.85 6.36 20.56
CA GLY A 80 -10.56 7.00 20.35
C GLY A 80 -10.43 8.32 21.12
N VAL A 81 -9.70 9.26 20.53
CA VAL A 81 -9.52 10.61 21.06
C VAL A 81 -10.45 11.53 20.28
N TYR A 82 -11.74 11.58 20.65
CA TYR A 82 -12.69 12.51 20.03
C TYR A 82 -13.77 13.02 21.00
N PRO A 83 -14.02 14.35 21.07
CA PRO A 83 -13.28 15.41 20.37
C PRO A 83 -11.83 15.53 20.88
N VAL A 84 -10.89 15.84 19.99
CA VAL A 84 -9.50 16.09 20.40
C VAL A 84 -9.43 17.46 21.09
N PRO A 85 -8.85 17.57 22.30
CA PRO A 85 -8.73 18.85 22.98
C PRO A 85 -7.97 19.90 22.15
N PRO A 86 -8.37 21.18 22.18
CA PRO A 86 -7.59 22.24 21.53
C PRO A 86 -6.16 22.29 22.08
N GLY A 87 -5.18 22.35 21.18
CA GLY A 87 -3.76 22.35 21.56
C GLY A 87 -3.23 21.04 22.14
N ALA A 88 -3.95 19.92 21.93
CA ALA A 88 -3.49 18.61 22.40
C ALA A 88 -2.10 18.25 21.88
N THR A 89 -1.27 17.72 22.77
CA THR A 89 0.00 17.07 22.44
C THR A 89 -0.14 15.56 22.61
N LEU A 90 0.83 14.80 22.10
CA LEU A 90 0.87 13.35 22.27
C LEU A 90 0.92 12.98 23.77
N GLU A 91 1.70 13.72 24.57
CA GLU A 91 1.83 13.51 26.01
C GLU A 91 0.51 13.75 26.75
N LEU A 92 -0.21 14.81 26.38
CA LEU A 92 -1.52 15.11 26.95
C LEU A 92 -2.52 13.98 26.66
N ILE A 93 -2.54 13.50 25.41
CA ILE A 93 -3.39 12.39 25.00
C ILE A 93 -3.03 11.11 25.74
N LEU A 94 -1.74 10.85 25.99
CA LEU A 94 -1.32 9.67 26.76
C LEU A 94 -1.72 9.75 28.23
N GLN A 95 -1.64 10.94 28.83
CA GLN A 95 -2.02 11.17 30.23
C GLN A 95 -3.53 11.11 30.45
N GLN A 96 -4.32 11.52 29.46
CA GLN A 96 -5.78 11.66 29.58
C GLN A 96 -6.55 10.57 28.82
N GLY A 97 -5.90 9.84 27.92
CA GLY A 97 -6.54 8.91 27.00
C GLY A 97 -6.56 7.47 27.50
N GLU A 98 -7.72 6.83 27.36
CA GLU A 98 -7.95 5.42 27.70
C GLU A 98 -7.94 4.50 26.46
N CYS A 99 -7.59 5.02 25.28
CA CYS A 99 -7.58 4.24 24.04
C CYS A 99 -6.45 3.21 24.04
N VAL A 100 -6.82 1.94 24.18
CA VAL A 100 -5.88 0.81 24.25
C VAL A 100 -5.05 0.67 22.98
N ALA A 101 -5.66 0.83 21.80
CA ALA A 101 -4.97 0.75 20.51
C ALA A 101 -3.90 1.83 20.35
N ILE A 102 -4.20 3.08 20.72
CA ILE A 102 -3.24 4.19 20.69
C ILE A 102 -2.08 3.92 21.67
N ARG A 103 -2.39 3.46 22.89
CA ARG A 103 -1.38 3.12 23.88
C ARG A 103 -0.47 1.99 23.39
N LYS A 104 -1.04 0.91 22.84
CA LYS A 104 -0.27 -0.22 22.29
C LYS A 104 0.62 0.23 21.13
N MET A 105 0.11 1.04 20.19
CA MET A 105 0.93 1.59 19.11
C MET A 105 2.11 2.40 19.66
N ILE A 106 1.88 3.30 20.61
CA ILE A 106 2.93 4.15 21.18
C ILE A 106 3.97 3.32 21.96
N ASP A 107 3.53 2.36 22.77
CA ASP A 107 4.41 1.48 23.53
C ASP A 107 5.32 0.68 22.59
N VAL A 108 4.73 0.12 21.52
CA VAL A 108 5.47 -0.61 20.49
C VAL A 108 6.39 0.32 19.69
N ALA A 109 5.96 1.53 19.36
CA ALA A 109 6.79 2.53 18.68
C ALA A 109 8.04 2.87 19.50
N ASN A 110 7.86 3.15 20.79
CA ASN A 110 8.97 3.42 21.72
C ASN A 110 9.93 2.22 21.81
N LEU A 111 9.38 1.00 21.87
CA LEU A 111 10.15 -0.24 21.92
C LEU A 111 11.01 -0.44 20.66
N VAL A 112 10.41 -0.23 19.47
CA VAL A 112 11.05 -0.37 18.16
C VAL A 112 12.09 0.72 17.92
N THR A 113 11.77 1.98 18.25
CA THR A 113 12.70 3.11 18.18
C THR A 113 13.93 2.88 19.05
N ALA A 114 13.75 2.41 20.29
CA ALA A 114 14.88 2.14 21.19
C ALA A 114 15.82 1.02 20.70
N ARG A 115 15.41 0.25 19.67
CA ARG A 115 16.11 -0.90 19.11
C ARG A 115 16.39 -0.72 17.62
N GLU A 116 16.63 0.51 17.17
CA GLU A 116 16.87 0.81 15.75
C GLU A 116 18.00 -0.04 15.14
N ASN A 117 19.02 -0.38 15.92
CA ASN A 117 20.11 -1.26 15.51
C ASN A 117 19.69 -2.71 15.22
N GLU A 118 18.50 -3.17 15.64
CA GLU A 118 17.98 -4.51 15.35
C GLU A 118 17.37 -4.65 13.96
N TRP A 119 16.94 -3.54 13.35
CA TRP A 119 16.16 -3.58 12.10
C TRP A 119 16.59 -2.57 11.04
N ASN A 120 17.34 -1.54 11.39
CA ASN A 120 17.74 -0.49 10.47
C ASN A 120 19.21 -0.61 10.05
N PRO A 121 19.53 -1.31 8.95
CA PRO A 121 20.90 -1.28 8.44
C PRO A 121 21.16 -0.03 7.59
N ARG A 122 20.13 0.70 7.08
CA ARG A 122 20.27 1.78 6.06
C ARG A 122 19.12 2.82 6.02
N CYS A 123 19.44 4.02 5.54
CA CYS A 123 18.82 5.30 5.89
C CYS A 123 17.41 5.66 5.36
N LEU A 124 16.62 4.81 4.67
CA LEU A 124 15.29 5.29 4.19
C LEU A 124 14.28 5.39 5.34
N PHE A 125 14.24 4.40 6.21
CA PHE A 125 13.31 4.35 7.33
C PHE A 125 14.08 4.58 8.63
N THR A 126 13.72 5.61 9.38
CA THR A 126 14.41 5.99 10.62
C THR A 126 13.44 5.93 11.80
N ALA A 127 13.99 5.84 13.01
CA ALA A 127 13.20 5.99 14.23
C ALA A 127 12.42 7.32 14.27
N GLU A 128 13.00 8.40 13.73
CA GLU A 128 12.36 9.72 13.64
C GLU A 128 11.13 9.72 12.71
N HIS A 129 11.23 9.06 11.56
CA HIS A 129 10.08 8.87 10.66
C HIS A 129 8.94 8.13 11.39
N LEU A 130 9.25 7.06 12.13
CA LEU A 130 8.24 6.32 12.89
C LEU A 130 7.59 7.18 13.97
N GLN A 131 8.38 7.90 14.78
CA GLN A 131 7.84 8.76 15.83
C GLN A 131 6.96 9.88 15.26
N SER A 132 7.37 10.47 14.16
CA SER A 132 6.60 11.51 13.46
C SER A 132 5.28 10.95 12.93
N ALA A 133 5.31 9.78 12.30
CA ALA A 133 4.11 9.10 11.81
C ALA A 133 3.12 8.78 12.93
N VAL A 134 3.60 8.24 14.05
CA VAL A 134 2.78 7.92 15.23
C VAL A 134 2.13 9.18 15.80
N SER A 135 2.92 10.24 16.01
CA SER A 135 2.42 11.52 16.51
C SER A 135 1.33 12.10 15.60
N GLU A 136 1.58 12.08 14.29
CA GLU A 136 0.64 12.56 13.28
C GLU A 136 -0.67 11.78 13.29
N LEU A 137 -0.61 10.44 13.28
CA LEU A 137 -1.81 9.60 13.26
C LEU A 137 -2.66 9.79 14.52
N VAL A 138 -2.04 9.91 15.70
CA VAL A 138 -2.75 10.14 16.96
C VAL A 138 -3.45 11.50 16.96
N LEU A 139 -2.78 12.53 16.43
CA LEU A 139 -3.28 13.90 16.41
C LEU A 139 -4.05 14.26 15.14
N SER A 140 -4.24 13.32 14.22
CA SER A 140 -4.86 13.51 12.90
C SER A 140 -6.26 14.12 12.93
N SER A 141 -6.97 13.98 14.06
CA SER A 141 -8.32 14.53 14.27
C SER A 141 -8.34 15.79 15.14
N ALA A 142 -7.19 16.36 15.49
CA ALA A 142 -7.10 17.69 16.07
C ALA A 142 -7.42 18.76 15.01
N ASP A 143 -7.76 19.98 15.43
CA ASP A 143 -7.96 21.12 14.51
C ASP A 143 -8.96 20.83 13.37
N GLU A 144 -10.06 20.14 13.68
CA GLU A 144 -11.14 19.93 12.70
C GLU A 144 -11.68 21.28 12.21
N GLN A 145 -11.76 21.42 10.90
CA GLN A 145 -12.18 22.63 10.23
C GLN A 145 -13.69 22.63 10.04
N ALA A 146 -14.25 23.84 9.87
CA ALA A 146 -15.61 23.98 9.37
C ALA A 146 -15.74 23.37 7.97
N HIS A 147 -16.98 23.08 7.57
CA HIS A 147 -17.26 22.64 6.21
C HIS A 147 -16.67 23.62 5.18
N PRO A 148 -15.99 23.11 4.14
CA PRO A 148 -15.35 23.96 3.15
C PRO A 148 -16.38 24.61 2.23
N ASP A 149 -16.01 25.75 1.65
CA ASP A 149 -16.82 26.41 0.64
C ASP A 149 -16.86 25.56 -0.64
N THR A 150 -18.04 25.41 -1.22
CA THR A 150 -18.24 24.79 -2.53
C THR A 150 -18.40 25.85 -3.61
N CYS A 151 -18.28 25.48 -4.90
CA CYS A 151 -18.52 26.43 -6.00
C CYS A 151 -20.00 26.84 -6.15
N LEU A 152 -20.90 26.25 -5.36
CA LEU A 152 -22.34 26.51 -5.39
C LEU A 152 -22.83 27.26 -4.12
N GLY A 153 -21.91 27.70 -3.23
CA GLY A 153 -22.28 28.35 -1.96
C GLY A 153 -23.02 27.41 -1.00
N ASN A 154 -24.00 27.94 -0.25
CA ASN A 154 -24.95 27.14 0.54
C ASN A 154 -25.89 26.39 -0.42
N ILE A 155 -25.56 25.14 -0.75
CA ILE A 155 -26.31 24.36 -1.74
C ILE A 155 -27.57 23.74 -1.10
N PRO A 156 -28.74 23.74 -1.78
CA PRO A 156 -29.84 22.83 -1.45
C PRO A 156 -29.41 21.34 -1.55
N PRO A 157 -30.14 20.39 -0.92
CA PRO A 157 -29.73 19.00 -0.87
C PRO A 157 -29.51 18.43 -2.26
N ILE A 158 -28.29 17.97 -2.54
CA ILE A 158 -27.97 17.36 -3.82
C ILE A 158 -28.47 15.91 -3.84
N THR A 159 -28.79 15.40 -5.04
CA THR A 159 -28.97 13.99 -5.32
C THR A 159 -27.95 13.12 -4.59
N LYS A 160 -28.49 12.15 -3.86
CA LYS A 160 -27.75 11.22 -3.04
C LYS A 160 -26.96 10.25 -3.92
N ILE A 161 -25.66 10.14 -3.71
CA ILE A 161 -24.83 9.12 -4.35
C ILE A 161 -24.36 8.10 -3.30
N GLN A 162 -24.38 6.81 -3.66
CA GLN A 162 -23.89 5.72 -2.83
C GLN A 162 -22.36 5.67 -2.80
N ALA A 163 -21.77 5.40 -1.63
CA ALA A 163 -20.36 5.03 -1.57
C ALA A 163 -20.13 3.74 -2.38
N PRO A 164 -18.98 3.55 -3.05
CA PRO A 164 -18.69 2.28 -3.68
C PRO A 164 -18.63 1.18 -2.61
N ASP A 165 -19.35 0.09 -2.87
CA ASP A 165 -19.24 -1.13 -2.10
C ASP A 165 -17.91 -1.82 -2.47
N ARG A 166 -16.96 -1.91 -1.53
CA ARG A 166 -15.62 -2.49 -1.79
C ARG A 166 -15.65 -3.99 -2.08
N ARG A 167 -16.81 -4.61 -1.91
CA ARG A 167 -17.09 -6.03 -2.15
C ARG A 167 -17.12 -6.34 -3.66
N PRO A 168 -16.43 -7.39 -4.14
CA PRO A 168 -16.62 -7.92 -5.49
C PRO A 168 -18.09 -7.99 -5.94
N ASN A 169 -18.37 -7.45 -7.13
CA ASN A 169 -19.67 -7.43 -7.78
C ASN A 169 -19.60 -8.27 -9.06
N LEU A 170 -20.35 -9.36 -9.12
CA LEU A 170 -20.35 -10.30 -10.25
C LEU A 170 -20.73 -9.68 -11.61
N GLU A 171 -21.35 -8.50 -11.64
CA GLU A 171 -21.67 -7.80 -12.90
C GLU A 171 -20.44 -7.16 -13.57
N CYS A 172 -19.39 -6.86 -12.79
CA CYS A 172 -18.20 -6.16 -13.26
C CYS A 172 -16.88 -6.80 -12.85
N ASP A 173 -16.88 -7.71 -11.87
CA ASP A 173 -15.72 -8.45 -11.38
C ASP A 173 -15.65 -9.86 -12.01
N THR A 174 -14.42 -10.34 -12.24
CA THR A 174 -14.19 -11.74 -12.63
C THR A 174 -14.66 -12.69 -11.53
N GLU A 175 -15.28 -13.82 -11.93
CA GLU A 175 -15.63 -14.90 -11.01
C GLU A 175 -14.43 -15.39 -10.22
N THR A 176 -14.62 -15.63 -8.92
CA THR A 176 -13.55 -15.98 -7.97
C THR A 176 -12.70 -17.17 -8.43
N PHE A 177 -13.33 -18.22 -8.97
CA PHE A 177 -12.60 -19.39 -9.46
C PHE A 177 -11.68 -19.07 -10.64
N VAL A 178 -12.18 -18.35 -11.65
CA VAL A 178 -11.39 -17.91 -12.80
C VAL A 178 -10.27 -16.99 -12.33
N TYR A 179 -10.60 -16.03 -11.46
CA TYR A 179 -9.66 -15.05 -10.92
C TYR A 179 -8.47 -15.72 -10.21
N HIS A 180 -8.70 -16.73 -9.36
CA HIS A 180 -7.61 -17.44 -8.67
C HIS A 180 -6.75 -18.33 -9.59
N GLN A 181 -7.28 -18.75 -10.73
CA GLN A 181 -6.45 -19.39 -11.76
C GLN A 181 -5.56 -18.37 -12.49
N THR A 182 -6.10 -17.18 -12.74
CA THR A 182 -5.41 -16.09 -13.45
C THR A 182 -4.31 -15.42 -12.59
N TYR A 183 -4.58 -15.27 -11.29
CA TYR A 183 -3.75 -14.59 -10.29
C TYR A 183 -3.60 -15.47 -9.03
N PRO A 184 -2.85 -16.58 -9.13
CA PRO A 184 -2.76 -17.54 -8.04
C PRO A 184 -1.98 -16.98 -6.85
N THR A 185 -2.60 -17.03 -5.68
CA THR A 185 -1.97 -16.73 -4.39
C THR A 185 -2.14 -17.91 -3.45
N ASN A 186 -1.25 -18.04 -2.46
CA ASN A 186 -1.35 -19.08 -1.44
C ASN A 186 -2.63 -18.92 -0.60
N GLU A 187 -3.04 -17.68 -0.37
CA GLU A 187 -4.18 -17.35 0.47
C GLU A 187 -5.52 -17.50 -0.25
N GLN A 188 -5.53 -17.40 -1.57
CA GLN A 188 -6.75 -17.35 -2.38
C GLN A 188 -7.72 -16.25 -1.90
N ILE A 189 -7.16 -15.13 -1.44
CA ILE A 189 -7.93 -13.95 -1.03
C ILE A 189 -7.79 -12.90 -2.13
N LYS A 190 -8.90 -12.52 -2.76
CA LYS A 190 -8.90 -11.60 -3.93
C LYS A 190 -8.24 -10.25 -3.63
N LEU A 191 -8.50 -9.63 -2.48
CA LEU A 191 -7.87 -8.35 -2.11
C LEU A 191 -6.34 -8.47 -1.95
N CYS A 192 -5.87 -9.60 -1.40
CA CYS A 192 -4.44 -9.87 -1.29
C CYS A 192 -3.83 -10.08 -2.68
N ALA A 193 -4.52 -10.84 -3.54
CA ALA A 193 -4.09 -11.03 -4.92
C ALA A 193 -4.04 -9.71 -5.70
N ASP A 194 -4.97 -8.77 -5.48
CA ASP A 194 -4.93 -7.45 -6.11
C ASP A 194 -3.68 -6.65 -5.72
N ALA A 195 -3.42 -6.53 -4.42
CA ALA A 195 -2.24 -5.83 -3.92
C ALA A 195 -0.94 -6.49 -4.42
N LYS A 196 -0.91 -7.82 -4.50
CA LYS A 196 0.26 -8.57 -4.99
C LYS A 196 0.45 -8.44 -6.49
N TYR A 197 -0.56 -8.78 -7.31
CA TYR A 197 -0.43 -8.87 -8.77
C TYR A 197 -0.53 -7.54 -9.50
N PHE A 198 -1.31 -6.59 -8.97
CA PHE A 198 -1.54 -5.32 -9.64
C PHE A 198 -0.62 -4.21 -9.16
N PHE A 199 -0.01 -4.35 -7.97
CA PHE A 199 1.05 -3.45 -7.50
C PHE A 199 2.41 -4.15 -7.44
N ALA A 200 2.65 -4.97 -6.40
CA ALA A 200 3.99 -5.44 -6.06
C ALA A 200 4.68 -6.19 -7.21
N ILE A 201 4.06 -7.25 -7.73
CA ILE A 201 4.56 -8.06 -8.84
C ILE A 201 4.58 -7.22 -10.13
N ALA A 202 3.59 -6.34 -10.33
CA ALA A 202 3.53 -5.48 -11.50
C ALA A 202 4.78 -4.60 -11.63
N CYS A 203 5.32 -4.08 -10.52
CA CYS A 203 6.53 -3.27 -10.50
C CYS A 203 7.78 -4.02 -11.00
N GLY A 204 7.83 -5.35 -10.91
CA GLY A 204 8.93 -6.20 -11.40
C GLY A 204 8.59 -7.08 -12.61
N GLY A 205 7.34 -7.02 -13.11
CA GLY A 205 6.80 -7.95 -14.08
C GLY A 205 7.60 -8.00 -15.39
N GLY A 206 8.08 -9.19 -15.76
CA GLY A 206 8.88 -9.40 -16.96
C GLY A 206 10.32 -8.85 -16.88
N LEU A 207 10.74 -8.30 -15.74
CA LEU A 207 12.10 -7.83 -15.47
C LEU A 207 12.78 -8.61 -14.34
N CYS A 208 11.99 -9.14 -13.41
CA CYS A 208 12.42 -9.98 -12.29
C CYS A 208 11.97 -11.43 -12.50
N ASP A 209 12.70 -12.39 -11.92
CA ASP A 209 12.20 -13.76 -11.76
C ASP A 209 10.83 -13.75 -11.09
N GLU A 210 9.88 -14.52 -11.62
CA GLU A 210 8.50 -14.49 -11.12
C GLU A 210 8.40 -15.05 -9.70
N GLY A 211 9.21 -16.06 -9.36
CA GLY A 211 9.27 -16.61 -8.00
C GLY A 211 9.77 -15.58 -7.00
N LEU A 212 10.83 -14.85 -7.34
CA LEU A 212 11.36 -13.77 -6.52
C LEU A 212 10.36 -12.61 -6.37
N ALA A 213 9.68 -12.21 -7.46
CA ALA A 213 8.68 -11.15 -7.42
C ALA A 213 7.49 -11.51 -6.52
N ARG A 214 7.05 -12.77 -6.58
CA ARG A 214 6.01 -13.32 -5.69
C ARG A 214 6.49 -13.37 -4.24
N ALA A 215 7.73 -13.77 -3.98
CA ALA A 215 8.27 -13.79 -2.62
C ALA A 215 8.31 -12.38 -2.00
N VAL A 216 8.70 -11.35 -2.76
CA VAL A 216 8.62 -9.94 -2.31
C VAL A 216 7.18 -9.52 -2.01
N ALA A 217 6.23 -9.94 -2.84
CA ALA A 217 4.81 -9.62 -2.62
C ALA A 217 4.23 -10.36 -1.40
N ASP A 218 4.55 -11.64 -1.23
CA ASP A 218 4.11 -12.48 -0.11
C ASP A 218 4.75 -12.05 1.22
N ALA A 219 6.01 -11.61 1.21
CA ALA A 219 6.67 -11.06 2.39
C ALA A 219 5.96 -9.81 2.94
N GLY A 220 5.13 -9.16 2.12
CA GLY A 220 4.34 -7.99 2.47
C GLY A 220 3.04 -8.34 3.18
N ASN A 221 2.78 -9.63 3.47
CA ASN A 221 1.54 -10.05 4.09
C ASN A 221 1.26 -9.41 5.46
N ASP A 222 2.28 -8.97 6.22
CA ASP A 222 2.04 -8.25 7.47
C ASP A 222 1.37 -6.89 7.25
N VAL A 223 1.68 -6.23 6.14
CA VAL A 223 0.99 -5.02 5.70
C VAL A 223 -0.48 -5.34 5.45
N LEU A 224 -0.74 -6.42 4.69
CA LEU A 224 -2.10 -6.87 4.39
C LEU A 224 -2.87 -7.30 5.65
N ILE A 225 -2.21 -7.90 6.65
CA ILE A 225 -2.81 -8.21 7.96
C ILE A 225 -3.22 -6.91 8.64
N ALA A 226 -2.37 -5.89 8.64
CA ALA A 226 -2.71 -4.59 9.24
C ALA A 226 -3.87 -3.91 8.52
N ASP A 227 -3.92 -3.93 7.19
CA ASP A 227 -4.99 -3.30 6.42
C ASP A 227 -6.32 -4.07 6.53
N TYR A 228 -6.27 -5.40 6.46
CA TYR A 228 -7.45 -6.24 6.28
C TYR A 228 -7.85 -7.08 7.49
N CYS A 229 -7.22 -6.97 8.66
CA CYS A 229 -7.62 -7.79 9.82
C CYS A 229 -9.02 -7.52 10.40
N GLU A 230 -9.71 -6.45 10.02
CA GLU A 230 -11.16 -6.31 10.28
C GLU A 230 -12.03 -7.08 9.28
N ALA A 231 -11.48 -7.42 8.11
CA ALA A 231 -12.21 -8.09 7.03
C ALA A 231 -11.88 -9.60 6.93
N ALA A 232 -10.70 -10.02 7.39
CA ALA A 232 -10.25 -11.40 7.31
C ALA A 232 -10.57 -12.22 8.57
N ASP A 233 -10.91 -13.50 8.40
CA ASP A 233 -11.08 -14.43 9.51
C ASP A 233 -9.72 -14.88 10.11
N GLN A 234 -9.76 -15.49 11.29
CA GLN A 234 -8.53 -15.92 11.98
C GLN A 234 -7.71 -16.94 11.17
N ALA A 235 -8.37 -17.76 10.34
CA ALA A 235 -7.70 -18.75 9.50
C ALA A 235 -6.89 -18.07 8.38
N SER A 236 -7.50 -17.07 7.74
CA SER A 236 -6.89 -16.22 6.71
C SER A 236 -5.72 -15.42 7.27
N LEU A 237 -5.88 -14.81 8.44
CA LEU A 237 -4.79 -14.09 9.13
C LEU A 237 -3.62 -15.01 9.47
N SER A 238 -3.90 -16.21 9.98
CA SER A 238 -2.86 -17.21 10.27
C SER A 238 -2.14 -17.67 9.00
N LEU A 239 -2.86 -17.80 7.88
CA LEU A 239 -2.28 -18.19 6.60
C LEU A 239 -1.38 -17.07 6.04
N LEU A 240 -1.86 -15.82 6.05
CA LEU A 240 -1.08 -14.64 5.65
C LEU A 240 0.25 -14.56 6.42
N GLN A 241 0.19 -14.74 7.75
CA GLN A 241 1.37 -14.67 8.60
C GLN A 241 2.39 -15.79 8.31
N LYS A 242 1.91 -17.02 8.08
CA LYS A 242 2.77 -18.16 7.73
C LYS A 242 3.44 -17.96 6.38
N VAL A 243 2.67 -17.54 5.37
CA VAL A 243 3.18 -17.30 4.02
C VAL A 243 4.16 -16.13 4.02
N GLY A 244 3.85 -15.04 4.73
CA GLY A 244 4.73 -13.88 4.84
C GLY A 244 6.05 -14.18 5.53
N GLY A 245 6.01 -14.89 6.67
CA GLY A 245 7.22 -15.33 7.36
C GLY A 245 8.08 -16.29 6.52
N ALA A 246 7.45 -17.21 5.78
CA ALA A 246 8.18 -18.10 4.88
C ALA A 246 8.82 -17.35 3.71
N ALA A 247 8.10 -16.39 3.11
CA ALA A 247 8.60 -15.55 2.04
C ALA A 247 9.75 -14.65 2.51
N MET A 248 9.65 -14.05 3.70
CA MET A 248 10.73 -13.27 4.31
C MET A 248 11.98 -14.12 4.57
N ALA A 249 11.81 -15.35 5.07
CA ALA A 249 12.92 -16.29 5.25
C ALA A 249 13.57 -16.68 3.92
N PHE A 250 12.77 -16.93 2.88
CA PHE A 250 13.25 -17.17 1.52
C PHE A 250 14.04 -15.97 0.98
N LEU A 251 13.52 -14.76 1.10
CA LEU A 251 14.23 -13.54 0.68
C LEU A 251 15.54 -13.36 1.44
N LYS A 252 15.59 -13.71 2.74
CA LYS A 252 16.84 -13.68 3.49
C LYS A 252 17.86 -14.69 2.96
N LEU A 253 17.44 -15.88 2.54
CA LEU A 253 18.33 -16.87 1.91
C LEU A 253 18.82 -16.37 0.53
N CYS A 254 17.96 -15.78 -0.28
CA CYS A 254 18.34 -15.13 -1.54
C CYS A 254 19.35 -13.99 -1.29
N HIS A 255 19.13 -13.19 -0.25
CA HIS A 255 20.04 -12.14 0.16
C HIS A 255 21.42 -12.70 0.56
N LEU A 256 21.47 -13.75 1.39
CA LEU A 256 22.72 -14.41 1.76
C LEU A 256 23.45 -15.02 0.55
N ALA A 257 22.71 -15.41 -0.49
CA ALA A 257 23.24 -15.89 -1.75
C ALA A 257 23.69 -14.78 -2.72
N GLY A 258 23.49 -13.51 -2.37
CA GLY A 258 23.81 -12.35 -3.21
C GLY A 258 22.80 -12.04 -4.32
N VAL A 259 21.62 -12.67 -4.29
CA VAL A 259 20.53 -12.42 -5.27
C VAL A 259 19.82 -11.10 -4.99
N THR A 260 19.74 -10.67 -3.72
CA THR A 260 19.22 -9.35 -3.32
C THR A 260 20.25 -8.60 -2.47
N THR A 261 20.31 -7.29 -2.61
CA THR A 261 21.31 -6.47 -1.92
C THR A 261 20.95 -6.18 -0.47
N ASP A 262 21.93 -5.80 0.35
CA ASP A 262 21.71 -5.27 1.70
C ASP A 262 20.69 -4.12 1.71
N TRP A 263 20.75 -3.26 0.69
CA TRP A 263 19.86 -2.11 0.58
C TRP A 263 18.43 -2.55 0.34
N GLN A 264 18.19 -3.51 -0.56
CA GLN A 264 16.85 -4.00 -0.88
C GLN A 264 16.22 -4.69 0.33
N PHE A 265 16.89 -5.72 0.87
CA PHE A 265 16.36 -6.53 1.96
C PHE A 265 16.27 -5.73 3.28
N GLY A 266 17.29 -4.89 3.55
CA GLY A 266 17.35 -4.08 4.76
C GLY A 266 16.23 -3.04 4.86
N ASN A 267 16.01 -2.26 3.80
CA ASN A 267 14.93 -1.25 3.80
C ASN A 267 13.54 -1.89 3.78
N TYR A 268 13.38 -3.05 3.13
CA TYR A 268 12.12 -3.80 3.17
C TYR A 268 11.78 -4.26 4.60
N THR A 269 12.77 -4.80 5.31
CA THR A 269 12.63 -5.21 6.71
C THR A 269 12.28 -4.02 7.60
N ALA A 270 12.99 -2.90 7.44
CA ALA A 270 12.77 -1.69 8.20
C ALA A 270 11.36 -1.12 7.99
N GLN A 271 10.92 -1.00 6.74
CA GLN A 271 9.57 -0.58 6.39
C GLN A 271 8.51 -1.49 7.00
N THR A 272 8.66 -2.82 6.87
CA THR A 272 7.66 -3.77 7.37
C THR A 272 7.52 -3.68 8.90
N ILE A 273 8.64 -3.56 9.62
CA ILE A 273 8.63 -3.38 11.09
C ILE A 273 7.94 -2.06 11.48
N GLN A 274 8.25 -0.95 10.81
CA GLN A 274 7.60 0.33 11.07
C GLN A 274 6.10 0.27 10.73
N PHE A 275 5.72 -0.39 9.64
CA PHE A 275 4.32 -0.56 9.27
C PHE A 275 3.55 -1.39 10.30
N ARG A 276 4.14 -2.48 10.81
CA ARG A 276 3.55 -3.28 11.91
C ARG A 276 3.21 -2.42 13.13
N VAL A 277 4.05 -1.42 13.44
CA VAL A 277 3.78 -0.47 14.54
C VAL A 277 2.52 0.33 14.24
N LEU A 278 2.41 0.91 13.04
CA LEU A 278 1.24 1.70 12.63
C LEU A 278 -0.04 0.83 12.59
N GLY A 279 0.11 -0.45 12.24
CA GLY A 279 -0.95 -1.43 12.16
C GLY A 279 -1.75 -1.64 13.45
N TYR A 280 -1.14 -1.46 14.63
CA TYR A 280 -1.85 -1.58 15.92
C TYR A 280 -2.94 -0.53 16.11
N TYR A 281 -2.94 0.52 15.29
CA TYR A 281 -3.87 1.62 15.43
C TYR A 281 -4.93 1.62 14.33
N ARG A 282 -6.16 1.29 14.71
CA ARG A 282 -7.35 1.39 13.87
C ARG A 282 -8.23 2.57 14.29
N ASP A 283 -8.94 3.16 13.34
CA ASP A 283 -9.70 4.40 13.59
C ASP A 283 -10.97 4.16 14.41
N HIS A 284 -10.85 4.32 15.72
CA HIS A 284 -11.93 4.13 16.69
C HIS A 284 -12.85 5.35 16.86
N SER A 285 -12.55 6.48 16.20
CA SER A 285 -13.31 7.73 16.35
C SER A 285 -14.42 7.94 15.32
N ARG A 286 -14.49 7.08 14.28
CA ARG A 286 -15.37 7.22 13.11
C ARG A 286 -16.83 7.50 13.45
N ALA A 287 -17.39 6.78 14.42
CA ALA A 287 -18.81 6.89 14.77
C ALA A 287 -19.21 8.26 15.36
N ARG A 288 -18.28 8.97 16.01
CA ARG A 288 -18.56 10.27 16.65
C ARG A 288 -18.29 11.47 15.75
N ARG A 289 -17.52 11.27 14.70
CA ARG A 289 -17.08 12.34 13.82
C ARG A 289 -18.22 12.84 12.96
N SER A 290 -18.19 14.13 12.63
CA SER A 290 -19.18 14.72 11.73
C SER A 290 -19.15 14.03 10.37
N SER A 291 -20.30 13.98 9.71
CA SER A 291 -20.42 13.52 8.33
C SER A 291 -19.98 14.62 7.37
N GLY A 292 -19.50 14.22 6.19
CA GLY A 292 -19.09 15.15 5.13
C GLY A 292 -17.59 15.41 5.10
N VAL A 293 -17.20 16.38 4.29
CA VAL A 293 -15.81 16.73 4.00
C VAL A 293 -15.38 17.88 4.90
N TYR A 294 -14.25 17.73 5.58
CA TYR A 294 -13.63 18.75 6.42
C TYR A 294 -12.14 18.45 6.60
N GLY A 295 -11.38 19.51 6.80
CA GLY A 295 -9.96 19.40 7.15
C GLY A 295 -9.75 19.07 8.62
N SER A 296 -8.58 18.55 8.96
CA SER A 296 -8.09 18.39 10.33
C SER A 296 -6.57 18.56 10.35
N ARG A 297 -5.92 18.34 11.48
CA ARG A 297 -4.47 18.46 11.64
C ARG A 297 -3.76 17.40 10.80
N MET A 298 -3.14 17.84 9.71
CA MET A 298 -2.03 17.17 9.06
C MET A 298 -0.89 18.17 8.86
N THR A 299 0.26 17.89 9.45
CA THR A 299 1.48 18.70 9.43
C THR A 299 2.31 18.50 8.16
N GLY A 300 2.06 17.43 7.41
CA GLY A 300 2.73 17.16 6.14
C GLY A 300 2.13 15.99 5.38
N LEU A 301 2.29 16.01 4.06
CA LEU A 301 1.79 14.95 3.18
C LEU A 301 2.42 13.58 3.51
N LEU A 302 3.72 13.58 3.81
CA LEU A 302 4.50 12.36 3.98
C LEU A 302 4.61 11.88 5.42
N THR A 303 4.19 12.67 6.41
CA THR A 303 4.55 12.42 7.81
C THR A 303 4.24 10.98 8.25
N HIS A 304 3.04 10.46 7.99
CA HIS A 304 2.76 9.03 8.15
C HIS A 304 2.78 8.25 6.83
N ARG A 305 2.39 8.86 5.71
CA ARG A 305 2.27 8.20 4.40
C ARG A 305 3.60 7.67 3.85
N TYR A 306 4.74 8.20 4.32
CA TYR A 306 6.07 7.69 4.00
C TYR A 306 6.23 6.19 4.36
N ILE A 307 5.55 5.73 5.41
CA ILE A 307 5.51 4.34 5.88
C ILE A 307 4.20 3.69 5.46
N ASP A 308 3.08 4.36 5.73
CA ASP A 308 1.71 3.83 5.66
C ASP A 308 1.20 3.52 4.23
N LEU A 309 1.85 4.02 3.17
CA LEU A 309 1.51 3.58 1.80
C LEU A 309 2.11 2.22 1.43
N SER A 310 3.05 1.73 2.23
CA SER A 310 3.76 0.49 1.97
C SER A 310 4.42 0.34 0.58
N ILE A 311 4.77 1.46 -0.07
CA ILE A 311 5.25 1.46 -1.46
C ILE A 311 6.60 0.77 -1.66
N PHE A 312 7.39 0.56 -0.60
CA PHE A 312 8.71 -0.06 -0.72
C PHE A 312 8.65 -1.51 -1.21
N ILE A 313 7.51 -2.20 -1.04
CA ILE A 313 7.28 -3.54 -1.62
C ILE A 313 7.42 -3.49 -3.16
N GLY A 314 6.83 -2.47 -3.79
CA GLY A 314 6.97 -2.22 -5.22
C GLY A 314 8.38 -1.74 -5.59
N VAL A 315 9.00 -0.88 -4.76
CA VAL A 315 10.39 -0.41 -4.94
C VAL A 315 11.37 -1.58 -4.97
N MET A 316 11.24 -2.54 -4.05
CA MET A 316 12.10 -3.72 -4.01
C MET A 316 11.98 -4.54 -5.30
N ASN A 317 10.75 -4.82 -5.75
CA ASN A 317 10.55 -5.58 -7.00
C ASN A 317 11.08 -4.86 -8.24
N ALA A 318 10.82 -3.55 -8.35
CA ALA A 318 11.36 -2.74 -9.44
C ALA A 318 12.90 -2.69 -9.38
N SER A 319 13.47 -2.49 -8.20
CA SER A 319 14.92 -2.43 -7.96
C SER A 319 15.63 -3.72 -8.34
N ILE A 320 15.06 -4.88 -7.97
CA ILE A 320 15.59 -6.20 -8.38
C ILE A 320 15.55 -6.33 -9.90
N GLY A 321 14.41 -6.01 -10.53
CA GLY A 321 14.23 -6.19 -11.97
C GLY A 321 15.10 -5.27 -12.83
N VAL A 322 15.44 -4.07 -12.36
CA VAL A 322 16.30 -3.14 -13.11
C VAL A 322 17.75 -3.13 -12.66
N GLY A 323 18.06 -3.67 -11.48
CA GLY A 323 19.40 -3.65 -10.87
C GLY A 323 19.83 -2.28 -10.33
N GLU A 324 18.88 -1.40 -9.97
CA GLU A 324 19.16 -0.03 -9.50
C GLU A 324 18.56 0.19 -8.10
N GLU A 325 19.27 0.94 -7.26
CA GLU A 325 18.77 1.46 -5.98
C GLU A 325 18.28 2.90 -6.16
N ILE A 326 17.42 3.39 -5.27
CA ILE A 326 17.00 4.80 -5.26
C ILE A 326 17.51 5.54 -4.02
N THR A 327 17.77 6.82 -4.20
CA THR A 327 18.15 7.72 -3.12
C THR A 327 16.96 8.10 -2.24
N MET A 328 17.23 8.65 -1.06
CA MET A 328 16.21 9.24 -0.18
C MET A 328 15.36 10.30 -0.90
N VAL A 329 15.99 11.14 -1.73
CA VAL A 329 15.30 12.21 -2.48
C VAL A 329 14.32 11.61 -3.49
N GLN A 330 14.74 10.56 -4.21
CA GLN A 330 13.87 9.84 -5.15
C GLN A 330 12.74 9.11 -4.42
N TYR A 331 13.01 8.42 -3.30
CA TYR A 331 11.97 7.76 -2.52
C TYR A 331 10.96 8.77 -1.94
N THR A 332 11.42 9.92 -1.44
CA THR A 332 10.54 10.99 -0.93
C THR A 332 9.62 11.51 -2.02
N LEU A 333 10.17 11.83 -3.20
CA LEU A 333 9.38 12.26 -4.36
C LEU A 333 8.36 11.20 -4.79
N LEU A 334 8.78 9.93 -4.79
CA LEU A 334 7.93 8.79 -5.14
C LEU A 334 6.80 8.60 -4.13
N ALA A 335 7.10 8.64 -2.82
CA ALA A 335 6.12 8.54 -1.76
C ALA A 335 5.08 9.66 -1.84
N GLU A 336 5.51 10.87 -2.19
CA GLU A 336 4.63 12.03 -2.29
C GLU A 336 3.70 11.91 -3.50
N ALA A 337 4.23 11.50 -4.65
CA ALA A 337 3.42 11.21 -5.83
C ALA A 337 2.41 10.07 -5.57
N CYS A 338 2.85 8.95 -4.99
CA CYS A 338 1.95 7.83 -4.64
C CYS A 338 0.90 8.23 -3.60
N CYS A 339 1.24 9.11 -2.66
CA CYS A 339 0.28 9.66 -1.70
C CYS A 339 -0.82 10.44 -2.41
N PHE A 340 -0.47 11.31 -3.35
CA PHE A 340 -1.47 12.03 -4.13
C PHE A 340 -2.37 11.08 -4.92
N ILE A 341 -1.78 10.11 -5.61
CA ILE A 341 -2.53 9.12 -6.38
C ILE A 341 -3.52 8.38 -5.46
N ASN A 342 -3.05 7.80 -4.36
CA ASN A 342 -3.89 7.02 -3.46
C ASN A 342 -5.05 7.87 -2.89
N ASP A 343 -4.71 9.01 -2.32
CA ASP A 343 -5.66 9.79 -1.51
C ASP A 343 -6.67 10.55 -2.37
N LEU A 344 -6.33 10.88 -3.62
CA LEU A 344 -7.26 11.42 -4.60
C LEU A 344 -8.22 10.34 -5.10
N ILE A 345 -7.74 9.14 -5.41
CA ILE A 345 -8.59 8.05 -5.90
C ILE A 345 -9.54 7.56 -4.82
N ASP A 346 -9.05 7.39 -3.59
CA ASP A 346 -9.87 6.95 -2.46
C ASP A 346 -10.68 8.10 -1.82
N PHE A 347 -10.52 9.35 -2.26
CA PHE A 347 -11.13 10.53 -1.64
C PHE A 347 -12.61 10.35 -1.30
N ARG A 348 -13.40 9.79 -2.24
CA ARG A 348 -14.82 9.49 -2.05
C ARG A 348 -15.06 8.42 -0.98
N SER A 349 -14.34 7.30 -1.07
CA SER A 349 -14.49 6.19 -0.13
C SER A 349 -14.07 6.63 1.28
N ASP A 350 -12.98 7.36 1.37
CA ASP A 350 -12.36 7.80 2.61
C ASP A 350 -13.15 8.90 3.30
N THR A 351 -13.77 9.80 2.53
CA THR A 351 -14.76 10.75 3.08
C THR A 351 -15.88 10.01 3.80
N MET A 352 -16.44 8.97 3.17
CA MET A 352 -17.58 8.24 3.70
C MET A 352 -17.22 7.38 4.92
N ARG A 353 -16.04 6.76 4.89
CA ARG A 353 -15.49 5.99 6.01
C ARG A 353 -14.88 6.88 7.09
N LYS A 354 -14.81 8.19 6.83
CA LYS A 354 -14.14 9.19 7.67
C LYS A 354 -12.68 8.80 7.94
N LEU A 355 -11.96 8.24 6.97
CA LEU A 355 -10.58 7.79 7.19
C LEU A 355 -9.66 8.93 7.61
N ARG A 356 -8.75 8.64 8.54
CA ARG A 356 -7.79 9.62 9.09
C ARG A 356 -6.45 9.60 8.43
N GLU A 357 -6.16 8.53 7.73
CA GLU A 357 -4.95 8.34 6.98
C GLU A 357 -4.94 9.19 5.70
N ASN A 358 -6.11 9.56 5.17
CA ASN A 358 -6.21 10.35 3.94
C ASN A 358 -5.80 11.82 4.19
N VAL A 359 -4.56 12.16 3.84
CA VAL A 359 -3.97 13.49 4.08
C VAL A 359 -4.62 14.56 3.23
N ILE A 360 -5.12 14.20 2.04
CA ILE A 360 -5.82 15.15 1.16
C ILE A 360 -7.14 15.57 1.77
N LEU A 361 -7.92 14.62 2.29
CA LEU A 361 -9.15 14.90 3.03
C LEU A 361 -8.86 15.83 4.22
N ARG A 362 -7.77 15.56 4.96
CA ARG A 362 -7.44 16.31 6.17
C ARG A 362 -6.81 17.67 5.87
N GLY A 363 -6.14 17.81 4.73
CA GLY A 363 -5.53 19.06 4.29
C GLY A 363 -6.51 20.10 3.77
N ILE A 364 -7.81 19.79 3.69
CA ILE A 364 -8.82 20.69 3.12
C ILE A 364 -8.90 22.00 3.90
N ARG A 365 -8.72 23.11 3.20
CA ARG A 365 -8.89 24.47 3.71
C ARG A 365 -9.54 25.34 2.64
N GLY A 366 -10.48 26.19 3.04
CA GLY A 366 -11.13 27.16 2.15
C GLY A 366 -11.99 26.51 1.06
N ASN A 367 -11.78 26.93 -0.20
CA ASN A 367 -12.61 26.49 -1.32
C ASN A 367 -12.19 25.11 -1.83
N LEU A 368 -13.09 24.14 -1.70
CA LEU A 368 -12.81 22.73 -1.98
C LEU A 368 -12.47 22.48 -3.46
N ARG A 369 -13.15 23.16 -4.39
CA ARG A 369 -12.88 23.04 -5.84
C ARG A 369 -11.44 23.47 -6.17
N LYS A 370 -11.04 24.66 -5.73
CA LYS A 370 -9.69 25.20 -5.98
C LYS A 370 -8.62 24.32 -5.34
N TYR A 371 -8.88 23.86 -4.12
CA TYR A 371 -7.99 22.94 -3.41
C TYR A 371 -7.74 21.67 -4.23
N LEU A 372 -8.79 20.92 -4.55
CA LEU A 372 -8.66 19.66 -5.29
C LEU A 372 -8.08 19.84 -6.70
N ASP A 373 -8.41 20.95 -7.37
CA ASP A 373 -7.84 21.27 -8.69
C ASP A 373 -6.32 21.42 -8.62
N SER A 374 -5.82 22.15 -7.61
CA SER A 374 -4.39 22.34 -7.40
C SER A 374 -3.67 21.04 -7.06
N LEU A 375 -4.34 20.13 -6.34
CA LEU A 375 -3.77 18.82 -6.00
C LEU A 375 -3.68 17.90 -7.20
N ILE A 376 -4.62 17.97 -8.16
CA ILE A 376 -4.52 17.22 -9.41
C ILE A 376 -3.28 17.68 -10.17
N SER A 377 -3.10 18.98 -10.40
CA SER A 377 -1.90 19.50 -11.05
C SER A 377 -0.61 19.07 -10.34
N SER A 378 -0.60 19.13 -9.01
CA SER A 378 0.54 18.71 -8.19
C SER A 378 0.82 17.20 -8.36
N CYS A 379 -0.21 16.36 -8.30
CA CYS A 379 -0.11 14.93 -8.54
C CYS A 379 0.55 14.64 -9.89
N LEU A 380 0.11 15.30 -10.96
CA LEU A 380 0.62 15.07 -12.32
C LEU A 380 2.09 15.46 -12.44
N GLN A 381 2.45 16.64 -11.93
CA GLN A 381 3.83 17.12 -11.97
C GLN A 381 4.77 16.24 -11.13
N LEU A 382 4.34 15.82 -9.95
CA LEU A 382 5.12 14.95 -9.07
C LEU A 382 5.29 13.55 -9.67
N SER A 383 4.22 12.98 -10.24
CA SER A 383 4.30 11.70 -10.96
C SER A 383 5.24 11.79 -12.16
N ALA A 384 5.16 12.85 -12.98
CA ALA A 384 6.06 13.06 -14.11
C ALA A 384 7.52 13.15 -13.67
N ARG A 385 7.81 13.95 -12.64
CA ARG A 385 9.14 14.08 -12.04
C ARG A 385 9.65 12.76 -11.48
N ALA A 386 8.80 12.00 -10.79
CA ALA A 386 9.15 10.69 -10.23
C ALA A 386 9.53 9.71 -11.35
N ILE A 387 8.72 9.62 -12.41
CA ILE A 387 8.99 8.78 -13.59
C ILE A 387 10.32 9.14 -14.24
N GLN A 388 10.61 10.44 -14.40
CA GLN A 388 11.85 10.92 -15.00
C GLN A 388 13.08 10.73 -14.10
N SER A 389 12.90 10.59 -12.79
CA SER A 389 14.00 10.55 -11.83
C SER A 389 14.78 9.23 -11.81
N SER A 390 14.12 8.10 -12.12
CA SER A 390 14.74 6.78 -12.18
C SER A 390 13.79 5.74 -12.78
N ARG A 391 14.33 4.65 -13.32
CA ARG A 391 13.53 3.53 -13.84
C ARG A 391 12.73 2.84 -12.75
N VAL A 392 13.31 2.70 -11.55
CA VAL A 392 12.61 2.16 -10.37
C VAL A 392 11.38 3.01 -10.06
N SER A 393 11.53 4.33 -9.95
CA SER A 393 10.40 5.22 -9.63
C SER A 393 9.33 5.20 -10.71
N ALA A 394 9.71 5.12 -11.99
CA ALA A 394 8.74 4.95 -13.07
C ALA A 394 7.92 3.67 -12.93
N LEU A 395 8.56 2.53 -12.68
CA LEU A 395 7.88 1.25 -12.49
C LEU A 395 6.95 1.25 -11.28
N VAL A 396 7.34 1.95 -10.19
CA VAL A 396 6.50 2.06 -9.00
C VAL A 396 5.30 2.96 -9.26
N ILE A 397 5.47 4.14 -9.88
CA ILE A 397 4.33 5.01 -10.25
C ILE A 397 3.36 4.25 -11.16
N MET A 398 3.87 3.62 -12.23
CA MET A 398 3.01 2.93 -13.18
C MET A 398 2.36 1.65 -12.60
N GLY A 399 3.06 0.94 -11.71
CA GLY A 399 2.48 -0.18 -10.96
C GLY A 399 1.41 0.28 -9.97
N PHE A 400 1.63 1.41 -9.29
CA PHE A 400 0.69 1.96 -8.32
C PHE A 400 -0.60 2.46 -8.98
N THR A 401 -0.51 3.09 -10.16
CA THR A 401 -1.69 3.47 -10.96
C THR A 401 -2.43 2.25 -11.52
N ASN A 402 -1.70 1.20 -11.94
CA ASN A 402 -2.32 -0.07 -12.34
C ASN A 402 -3.10 -0.70 -11.18
N TRP A 403 -2.54 -0.74 -9.97
CA TRP A 403 -3.26 -1.17 -8.78
C TRP A 403 -4.50 -0.33 -8.49
N ALA A 404 -4.39 1.00 -8.57
CA ALA A 404 -5.52 1.90 -8.35
C ALA A 404 -6.69 1.65 -9.31
N ILE A 405 -6.41 1.32 -10.58
CA ILE A 405 -7.43 0.99 -11.58
C ILE A 405 -7.98 -0.43 -11.39
N MET A 406 -7.12 -1.40 -11.09
CA MET A 406 -7.44 -2.82 -11.17
C MET A 406 -7.92 -3.43 -9.85
N ALA A 407 -7.63 -2.81 -8.69
CA ALA A 407 -7.94 -3.39 -7.39
C ALA A 407 -9.42 -3.24 -7.01
N SER A 408 -9.96 -4.28 -6.35
CA SER A 408 -11.34 -4.27 -5.84
C SER A 408 -11.59 -3.16 -4.85
N GLN A 409 -10.55 -2.76 -4.13
CA GLN A 409 -10.64 -1.79 -3.05
C GLN A 409 -11.11 -0.41 -3.53
N HIS A 410 -10.62 0.04 -4.69
CA HIS A 410 -10.90 1.38 -5.19
C HIS A 410 -12.20 1.46 -5.97
N LYS A 411 -12.71 0.33 -6.48
CA LYS A 411 -13.95 0.26 -7.27
C LYS A 411 -13.98 1.31 -8.38
N ALA A 412 -12.85 1.43 -9.07
CA ALA A 412 -12.55 2.48 -10.02
C ALA A 412 -13.64 2.62 -11.10
N TYR A 413 -14.09 1.50 -11.67
CA TYR A 413 -15.16 1.45 -12.66
C TYR A 413 -16.49 1.99 -12.11
N GLU A 414 -16.91 1.53 -10.94
CA GLU A 414 -18.17 1.91 -10.30
C GLU A 414 -18.14 3.38 -9.87
N VAL A 415 -17.02 3.85 -9.34
CA VAL A 415 -16.82 5.26 -8.98
C VAL A 415 -16.92 6.14 -10.21
N PHE A 416 -16.26 5.75 -11.31
CA PHE A 416 -16.24 6.50 -12.57
C PHE A 416 -17.61 6.58 -13.24
N HIS A 417 -18.40 5.51 -13.23
CA HIS A 417 -19.74 5.47 -13.84
C HIS A 417 -20.86 5.94 -12.92
N GLY A 418 -20.63 5.95 -11.60
CA GLY A 418 -21.61 6.41 -10.62
C GLY A 418 -21.85 7.92 -10.63
N VAL A 419 -21.06 8.69 -11.41
CA VAL A 419 -21.20 10.15 -11.52
C VAL A 419 -21.99 10.51 -12.78
N GLN A 420 -23.06 11.28 -12.61
CA GLN A 420 -23.87 11.79 -13.72
C GLN A 420 -23.70 13.30 -13.85
N VAL A 421 -23.46 13.76 -15.08
CA VAL A 421 -23.44 15.19 -15.39
C VAL A 421 -24.87 15.74 -15.31
N ARG A 422 -25.07 16.79 -14.53
CA ARG A 422 -26.36 17.51 -14.49
C ARG A 422 -26.57 18.23 -15.82
N LYS A 423 -27.69 17.92 -16.50
CA LYS A 423 -28.00 18.42 -17.85
C LYS A 423 -28.14 19.96 -17.93
N ASP A 424 -28.50 20.61 -16.82
CA ASP A 424 -28.80 22.05 -16.78
C ASP A 424 -27.76 22.88 -15.99
N SER A 425 -26.57 22.33 -15.74
CA SER A 425 -25.49 23.03 -15.01
C SER A 425 -24.30 23.36 -15.89
N THR A 426 -23.71 24.54 -15.72
CA THR A 426 -22.43 24.90 -16.35
C THR A 426 -21.31 24.01 -15.81
N ILE A 427 -20.60 23.35 -16.72
CA ILE A 427 -19.42 22.54 -16.36
C ILE A 427 -18.34 23.47 -15.79
N CYS A 428 -17.81 23.13 -14.63
CA CYS A 428 -16.71 23.86 -14.03
C CYS A 428 -15.45 23.73 -14.90
N SER A 429 -14.80 24.85 -15.21
CA SER A 429 -13.47 24.86 -15.84
C SER A 429 -12.38 24.57 -14.81
N TYR A 430 -11.39 23.76 -15.19
CA TYR A 430 -10.33 23.32 -14.28
C TYR A 430 -8.99 23.68 -14.86
N VAL A 431 -8.15 24.30 -14.04
CA VAL A 431 -6.81 24.74 -14.45
C VAL A 431 -5.96 23.51 -14.76
N SER A 432 -6.11 22.44 -13.97
CA SER A 432 -5.39 21.18 -14.14
C SER A 432 -5.64 20.48 -15.47
N ALA A 433 -6.69 20.87 -16.21
CA ALA A 433 -6.97 20.33 -17.54
C ALA A 433 -6.23 21.07 -18.67
N THR A 434 -5.62 22.22 -18.38
CA THR A 434 -5.05 23.12 -19.39
C THR A 434 -3.71 23.75 -19.00
N ASP A 435 -3.15 23.39 -17.85
CA ASP A 435 -1.93 24.01 -17.30
C ASP A 435 -0.62 23.36 -17.79
N GLY A 436 -0.69 22.36 -18.67
CA GLY A 436 0.48 21.66 -19.20
C GLY A 436 0.97 20.50 -18.33
N SER A 437 0.37 20.27 -17.16
CA SER A 437 0.86 19.24 -16.22
C SER A 437 0.62 17.81 -16.75
N TYR A 438 -0.49 17.58 -17.45
CA TYR A 438 -0.75 16.29 -18.09
C TYR A 438 0.17 16.05 -19.28
N GLU A 439 0.47 17.08 -20.07
CA GLU A 439 1.41 17.00 -21.19
C GLU A 439 2.81 16.60 -20.70
N GLN A 440 3.28 17.19 -19.59
CA GLN A 440 4.55 16.79 -18.94
C GLN A 440 4.53 15.31 -18.51
N LEU A 441 3.41 14.82 -17.98
CA LEU A 441 3.26 13.40 -17.64
C LEU A 441 3.30 12.51 -18.91
N LEU A 442 2.65 12.93 -19.99
CA LEU A 442 2.68 12.19 -21.27
C LEU A 442 4.09 12.13 -21.85
N GLU A 443 4.85 13.23 -21.78
CA GLU A 443 6.26 13.28 -22.18
C GLU A 443 7.11 12.31 -21.35
N ALA A 444 6.93 12.30 -20.02
CA ALA A 444 7.62 11.36 -19.13
C ALA A 444 7.30 9.89 -19.47
N LEU A 445 6.08 9.60 -19.92
CA LEU A 445 5.64 8.25 -20.28
C LEU A 445 5.98 7.83 -21.71
N ALA A 446 6.46 8.74 -22.56
CA ALA A 446 6.62 8.49 -24.00
C ALA A 446 7.50 7.27 -24.31
N MET A 447 8.52 7.01 -23.49
CA MET A 447 9.44 5.89 -23.67
C MET A 447 8.85 4.50 -23.37
N TYR A 448 7.70 4.42 -22.70
CA TYR A 448 7.10 3.15 -22.25
C TYR A 448 6.06 2.57 -23.22
N SER A 449 5.97 3.09 -24.45
CA SER A 449 5.00 2.66 -25.47
C SER A 449 3.53 2.79 -25.01
N THR A 450 2.60 2.34 -25.85
CA THR A 450 1.15 2.29 -25.58
C THR A 450 0.54 1.11 -26.32
N LEU A 451 -0.51 0.53 -25.74
CA LEU A 451 -1.39 -0.46 -26.35
C LEU A 451 -2.59 0.20 -27.06
N GLY A 452 -2.73 1.53 -26.99
CA GLY A 452 -3.85 2.27 -27.56
C GLY A 452 -5.18 1.78 -27.00
N ASP A 453 -6.17 1.55 -27.88
CA ASP A 453 -7.51 1.09 -27.50
C ASP A 453 -7.53 -0.28 -26.81
N SER A 454 -6.44 -1.06 -26.93
CA SER A 454 -6.31 -2.36 -26.25
C SER A 454 -5.87 -2.23 -24.79
N GLY A 455 -5.41 -1.04 -24.37
CA GLY A 455 -4.94 -0.75 -23.03
C GLY A 455 -6.05 -0.70 -21.97
N PRO A 456 -5.66 -0.57 -20.69
CA PRO A 456 -6.59 -0.42 -19.58
C PRO A 456 -7.35 0.92 -19.67
N SER A 457 -8.58 0.91 -19.18
CA SER A 457 -9.41 2.10 -19.13
C SER A 457 -10.33 2.07 -17.92
N MET A 458 -10.45 3.20 -17.23
CA MET A 458 -11.42 3.43 -16.16
C MET A 458 -12.86 3.21 -16.62
N ALA A 459 -13.12 3.29 -17.93
CA ALA A 459 -14.42 3.00 -18.52
C ALA A 459 -14.67 1.49 -18.74
N SER A 460 -13.65 0.64 -18.65
CA SER A 460 -13.77 -0.81 -18.84
C SER A 460 -14.19 -1.50 -17.55
N ARG A 461 -15.04 -2.53 -17.67
CA ARG A 461 -15.31 -3.42 -16.54
C ARG A 461 -14.02 -4.13 -16.15
N ARG A 462 -13.91 -4.41 -14.85
CA ARG A 462 -12.73 -5.06 -14.32
C ARG A 462 -12.53 -6.47 -14.87
N ALA A 463 -13.61 -7.24 -15.02
CA ALA A 463 -13.53 -8.58 -15.62
C ALA A 463 -12.85 -8.56 -17.01
N ASP A 464 -13.15 -7.53 -17.82
CA ASP A 464 -12.56 -7.36 -19.15
C ASP A 464 -11.08 -6.94 -19.07
N MET A 465 -10.68 -6.23 -18.01
CA MET A 465 -9.30 -5.83 -17.80
C MET A 465 -8.46 -6.96 -17.20
N ASP A 466 -8.99 -7.76 -16.27
CA ASP A 466 -8.30 -8.90 -15.66
C ASP A 466 -7.80 -9.86 -16.77
N MET A 467 -8.69 -10.27 -17.67
CA MET A 467 -8.32 -11.18 -18.76
C MET A 467 -7.24 -10.59 -19.68
N ARG A 468 -7.32 -9.29 -19.99
CA ARG A 468 -6.32 -8.62 -20.84
C ARG A 468 -4.99 -8.45 -20.13
N TYR A 469 -4.98 -8.03 -18.87
CA TYR A 469 -3.75 -7.86 -18.10
C TYR A 469 -3.01 -9.19 -17.96
N HIS A 470 -3.73 -10.29 -17.71
CA HIS A 470 -3.13 -11.62 -17.69
C HIS A 470 -2.36 -11.97 -18.97
N LEU A 471 -2.88 -11.56 -20.14
CA LEU A 471 -2.18 -11.76 -21.41
C LEU A 471 -1.00 -10.80 -21.56
N TYR A 472 -1.21 -9.50 -21.30
CA TYR A 472 -0.20 -8.48 -21.55
C TYR A 472 0.97 -8.49 -20.55
N ARG A 473 0.78 -9.01 -19.34
CA ARG A 473 1.86 -9.14 -18.34
C ARG A 473 2.94 -10.17 -18.68
N THR A 474 2.71 -11.01 -19.69
CA THR A 474 3.62 -12.12 -20.06
C THR A 474 4.87 -11.67 -20.82
N SER A 475 4.86 -10.48 -21.41
CA SER A 475 6.02 -9.89 -22.08
C SER A 475 6.33 -8.53 -21.48
N SER A 476 7.61 -8.27 -21.20
CA SER A 476 8.06 -7.01 -20.61
C SER A 476 7.60 -5.79 -21.44
N LYS A 477 7.65 -5.87 -22.77
CA LYS A 477 7.22 -4.76 -23.64
C LYS A 477 5.74 -4.44 -23.49
N THR A 478 4.86 -5.45 -23.57
CA THR A 478 3.41 -5.23 -23.47
C THR A 478 2.98 -4.90 -22.05
N HIS A 479 3.67 -5.46 -21.06
CA HIS A 479 3.48 -5.15 -19.65
C HIS A 479 3.78 -3.67 -19.36
N MET A 480 4.93 -3.17 -19.81
CA MET A 480 5.27 -1.75 -19.65
C MET A 480 4.27 -0.82 -20.35
N ALA A 481 3.83 -1.18 -21.56
CA ALA A 481 2.83 -0.42 -22.28
C ALA A 481 1.48 -0.40 -21.53
N TRP A 482 1.07 -1.52 -20.94
CA TRP A 482 -0.12 -1.60 -20.09
C TRP A 482 -0.02 -0.71 -18.85
N LEU A 483 1.10 -0.76 -18.13
CA LEU A 483 1.30 0.06 -16.93
C LEU A 483 1.37 1.56 -17.27
N ALA A 484 2.01 1.91 -18.39
CA ALA A 484 2.05 3.29 -18.87
C ALA A 484 0.65 3.79 -19.26
N ASP A 485 -0.15 2.97 -19.95
CA ASP A 485 -1.53 3.31 -20.28
C ASP A 485 -2.43 3.39 -19.04
N SER A 486 -2.18 2.56 -18.01
CA SER A 486 -2.85 2.68 -16.71
C SER A 486 -2.61 4.07 -16.12
N THR A 487 -1.37 4.54 -16.17
CA THR A 487 -0.97 5.87 -15.68
C THR A 487 -1.63 6.98 -16.50
N ARG A 488 -1.59 6.91 -17.84
CA ARG A 488 -2.24 7.89 -18.72
C ARG A 488 -3.74 7.98 -18.46
N ASN A 489 -4.40 6.83 -18.30
CA ASN A 489 -5.83 6.77 -18.17
C ASN A 489 -6.31 7.27 -16.80
N LEU A 490 -5.70 6.77 -15.71
CA LEU A 490 -6.04 7.16 -14.34
C LEU A 490 -5.75 8.65 -14.09
N LEU A 491 -4.55 9.09 -14.47
CA LEU A 491 -4.07 10.44 -14.21
C LEU A 491 -4.48 11.44 -15.30
N ASN A 492 -5.40 11.08 -16.18
CA ASN A 492 -6.04 12.09 -17.01
C ASN A 492 -6.82 13.05 -16.10
N PRO A 493 -6.64 14.39 -16.22
CA PRO A 493 -7.35 15.35 -15.39
C PRO A 493 -8.86 15.13 -15.39
N VAL A 494 -9.46 14.84 -16.55
CA VAL A 494 -10.91 14.58 -16.67
C VAL A 494 -11.33 13.33 -15.90
N THR A 495 -10.49 12.29 -15.90
CA THR A 495 -10.71 11.08 -15.11
C THR A 495 -10.67 11.39 -13.62
N LEU A 496 -9.60 12.05 -13.14
CA LEU A 496 -9.46 12.42 -11.73
C LEU A 496 -10.61 13.32 -11.28
N ARG A 497 -10.99 14.32 -12.08
CA ARG A 497 -12.16 15.17 -11.81
C ARG A 497 -13.43 14.32 -11.68
N LYS A 498 -13.69 13.34 -12.55
CA LYS A 498 -14.86 12.46 -12.39
C LYS A 498 -14.85 11.68 -11.07
N ILE A 499 -13.68 11.30 -10.56
CA ILE A 499 -13.55 10.56 -9.31
C ILE A 499 -13.74 11.47 -8.09
N ILE A 500 -13.21 12.70 -8.15
CA ILE A 500 -13.07 13.61 -7.00
C ILE A 500 -14.13 14.74 -6.99
N ASP A 501 -14.78 15.08 -8.12
CA ASP A 501 -15.82 16.13 -8.24
C ASP A 501 -17.17 15.74 -7.67
N VAL A 502 -17.06 15.00 -6.61
CA VAL A 502 -18.14 14.53 -5.80
C VAL A 502 -18.56 15.57 -4.74
N VAL A 503 -17.81 16.67 -4.68
CA VAL A 503 -18.00 17.86 -3.84
C VAL A 503 -19.30 18.62 -4.12
N HIS A 504 -20.00 18.21 -5.18
CA HIS A 504 -21.30 18.73 -5.56
C HIS A 504 -22.43 17.78 -5.19
N PHE A 505 -22.23 16.71 -4.40
CA PHE A 505 -23.26 15.71 -4.11
C PHE A 505 -23.48 15.43 -2.61
N GLU A 506 -24.71 15.08 -2.22
CA GLU A 506 -25.03 14.53 -0.90
C GLU A 506 -24.77 13.02 -0.94
N TRP A 507 -24.35 12.43 0.17
CA TRP A 507 -23.90 11.05 0.20
C TRP A 507 -24.77 10.20 1.09
N GLN A 508 -25.25 9.07 0.57
CA GLN A 508 -26.01 8.10 1.37
C GLN A 508 -25.73 6.68 0.93
N GLY A 509 -25.56 5.78 1.88
CA GLY A 509 -25.32 4.37 1.62
C GLY A 509 -24.47 3.78 2.73
N HIS A 510 -24.44 2.46 2.80
CA HIS A 510 -23.47 1.78 3.66
C HIS A 510 -22.16 1.79 2.88
N THR A 511 -21.11 2.38 3.45
CA THR A 511 -19.75 1.90 3.19
C THR A 511 -19.82 0.41 3.44
N GLY A 512 -19.36 -0.44 2.54
CA GLY A 512 -19.33 -1.89 2.75
C GLY A 512 -18.38 -2.25 3.91
N ASP A 513 -18.64 -1.75 5.10
CA ASP A 513 -17.90 -2.00 6.32
C ASP A 513 -18.33 -3.39 6.81
N THR A 514 -17.32 -4.25 6.84
CA THR A 514 -17.22 -5.47 7.64
C THR A 514 -18.38 -6.45 7.52
N GLU A 515 -18.32 -7.25 6.45
CA GLU A 515 -18.39 -8.71 6.47
C GLU A 515 -17.84 -9.18 5.11
N TYR A 516 -16.53 -9.40 5.03
CA TYR A 516 -15.91 -9.94 3.81
C TYR A 516 -15.10 -11.21 4.07
N CYS A 517 -15.82 -12.29 4.36
CA CYS A 517 -15.34 -13.65 4.20
C CYS A 517 -16.52 -14.62 4.21
N PRO A 518 -16.61 -15.64 3.35
CA PRO A 518 -16.32 -15.75 1.90
C PRO A 518 -17.54 -15.43 1.02
#